data_AF-A0A6I9PQ81-F1
#
_entry.id   AF-A0A6I9PQ81-F1
#
_cell.length_a   1.000
_cell.length_b   1.000
_cell.length_c   1.000
_cell.angle_alpha   90.00
_cell.angle_beta   90.00
_cell.angle_gamma   90.00
#
_symmetry.space_group_name_H-M   'P 1'
#
loop_
_entity.id
_entity.type
_entity.pdbx_description
1 polymer ?
#
loop_
_entity_poly.entity_id
_entity_poly.type
_entity_poly.pdbx_seq_one_letter_code
_entity_poly.pdbx_strand_id
1 'polypeptide(L)'
;MSLNYIRNFYEGCLRPPTVIGQFHTLFFGSVRMFFLGVLGFAVYGNEALHFSCDPDRRELNLFCYNQFRPITPQVFWALQLVTVLVPGAVFHLYAACKNIVQEEILERPVYTVFYIISVLLRIILEVIAFWLQSHLFGFE
;
A
#
# COMPACT_ATOMS: atom_id res chain seq x y z
N MET A 1 -25.63 -6.63 -2.57
CA MET A 1 -24.32 -7.28 -2.45
C MET A 1 -24.43 -8.28 -1.29
N SER A 2 -24.23 -9.58 -1.54
CA SER A 2 -24.48 -10.64 -0.54
C SER A 2 -23.42 -10.63 0.57
N LEU A 3 -23.81 -10.84 1.83
CA LEU A 3 -22.91 -10.91 2.98
C LEU A 3 -21.85 -12.03 2.82
N ASN A 4 -22.19 -13.10 2.09
CA ASN A 4 -21.28 -14.20 1.78
C ASN A 4 -20.12 -13.74 0.87
N TYR A 5 -20.36 -12.78 -0.02
CA TYR A 5 -19.32 -12.23 -0.90
C TYR A 5 -18.26 -11.48 -0.10
N ILE A 6 -18.71 -10.63 0.82
CA ILE A 6 -17.82 -9.84 1.70
C ILE A 6 -17.01 -10.79 2.58
N ARG A 7 -17.66 -11.83 3.14
CA ARG A 7 -16.96 -12.85 3.95
C ARG A 7 -15.88 -13.57 3.14
N ASN A 8 -16.19 -14.08 1.95
CA ASN A 8 -15.23 -14.79 1.12
C ASN A 8 -14.06 -13.90 0.70
N PHE A 9 -14.34 -12.64 0.36
CA PHE A 9 -13.30 -11.65 0.06
C PHE A 9 -12.39 -11.38 1.28
N TYR A 10 -12.98 -11.22 2.46
CA TYR A 10 -12.25 -10.97 3.70
C TYR A 10 -11.38 -12.18 4.10
N GLU A 11 -11.91 -13.40 4.00
CA GLU A 11 -11.18 -14.64 4.28
C GLU A 11 -10.00 -14.83 3.32
N GLY A 12 -10.20 -14.65 2.01
CA GLY A 12 -9.11 -14.77 1.04
C GLY A 12 -8.00 -13.72 1.21
N CYS A 13 -8.37 -12.48 1.54
CA CYS A 13 -7.41 -11.37 1.64
C CYS A 13 -6.68 -11.31 3.00
N LEU A 14 -7.35 -11.64 4.11
CA LEU A 14 -6.81 -11.51 5.47
C LEU A 14 -6.37 -12.84 6.11
N ARG A 15 -6.79 -13.98 5.56
CA ARG A 15 -6.32 -15.30 5.98
C ARG A 15 -5.62 -16.00 4.82
N PRO A 16 -4.37 -15.61 4.53
CA PRO A 16 -3.56 -16.38 3.60
C PRO A 16 -3.44 -17.83 4.09
N PRO A 17 -3.21 -18.80 3.19
CA PRO A 17 -3.26 -20.22 3.50
C PRO A 17 -2.23 -20.69 4.54
N THR A 18 -1.26 -19.85 4.90
CA THR A 18 -0.25 -20.13 5.92
C THR A 18 -0.44 -19.26 7.16
N VAL A 19 -0.36 -19.87 8.35
CA VAL A 19 -0.45 -19.18 9.66
C VAL A 19 0.63 -18.10 9.80
N ILE A 20 1.83 -18.37 9.29
CA ILE A 20 2.94 -17.40 9.26
C ILE A 20 2.62 -16.21 8.35
N GLY A 21 2.06 -16.46 7.17
CA GLY A 21 1.64 -15.38 6.27
C GLY A 21 0.53 -14.53 6.89
N GLN A 22 -0.37 -15.15 7.66
CA GLN A 22 -1.47 -14.47 8.34
C GLN A 22 -0.94 -13.54 9.44
N PHE A 23 -0.05 -14.05 10.30
CA PHE A 23 0.59 -13.24 11.34
C PHE A 23 1.39 -12.09 10.73
N HIS A 24 2.23 -12.38 9.73
CA HIS A 24 3.07 -11.38 9.09
C HIS A 24 2.23 -10.27 8.44
N THR A 25 1.19 -10.64 7.68
CA THR A 25 0.33 -9.67 6.99
C THR A 25 -0.42 -8.78 7.98
N LEU A 26 -0.99 -9.36 9.04
CA LEU A 26 -1.73 -8.60 10.05
C LEU A 26 -0.80 -7.70 10.89
N PHE A 27 0.31 -8.25 11.38
CA PHE A 27 1.24 -7.51 12.23
C PHE A 27 1.95 -6.39 11.47
N PHE A 28 2.67 -6.70 10.40
CA PHE A 28 3.40 -5.66 9.66
C PHE A 28 2.46 -4.70 8.93
N GLY A 29 1.29 -5.17 8.47
CA GLY A 29 0.27 -4.32 7.89
C GLY A 29 -0.29 -3.31 8.89
N SER A 30 -0.64 -3.75 10.10
CA SER A 30 -1.16 -2.85 11.15
C SER A 30 -0.12 -1.84 11.63
N VAL A 31 1.12 -2.29 11.86
CA VAL A 31 2.24 -1.40 12.20
C VAL A 31 2.40 -0.33 11.12
N ARG A 32 2.46 -0.73 9.85
CA ARG A 32 2.62 0.21 8.73
C ARG A 32 1.48 1.21 8.64
N MET A 33 0.23 0.77 8.83
CA MET A 33 -0.93 1.68 8.87
C MET A 33 -0.87 2.65 10.05
N PHE A 34 -0.42 2.20 11.22
CA PHE A 34 -0.24 3.06 12.39
C PHE A 34 0.81 4.16 12.14
N PHE A 35 1.98 3.78 11.64
CA PHE A 35 3.04 4.75 11.33
C PHE A 35 2.61 5.75 10.25
N LEU A 36 1.89 5.31 9.22
CA LEU A 36 1.42 6.22 8.16
C LEU A 36 0.27 7.12 8.59
N GLY A 37 -0.65 6.60 9.39
CA GLY A 37 -1.81 7.35 9.87
C GLY A 37 -1.43 8.35 10.96
N VAL A 38 -0.83 7.87 12.05
CA VAL A 38 -0.60 8.68 13.25
C VAL A 38 0.70 9.47 13.13
N LEU A 39 1.81 8.77 12.91
CA LEU A 39 3.12 9.42 12.91
C LEU A 39 3.36 10.21 11.63
N GLY A 40 2.87 9.73 10.49
CA GLY A 40 2.90 10.46 9.23
C GLY A 40 2.25 11.84 9.36
N PHE A 41 1.02 11.88 9.89
CA PHE A 41 0.30 13.13 10.08
C PHE A 41 0.97 14.05 11.13
N ALA A 42 1.45 13.48 12.24
CA ALA A 42 2.10 14.27 13.28
C ALA A 42 3.42 14.90 12.83
N VAL A 43 4.21 14.19 12.03
CA VAL A 43 5.55 14.63 11.58
C VAL A 43 5.46 15.47 10.31
N TYR A 44 4.75 15.00 9.29
CA TYR A 44 4.72 15.61 7.96
C TYR A 44 3.53 16.53 7.73
N GLY A 45 2.50 16.50 8.58
CA GLY A 45 1.28 17.31 8.38
C GLY A 45 1.51 18.81 8.37
N ASN A 46 2.52 19.30 9.11
CA ASN A 46 2.87 20.72 9.20
C ASN A 46 4.23 21.06 8.58
N GLU A 47 4.82 20.17 7.77
CA GLU A 47 6.17 20.37 7.23
C GLU A 47 6.25 21.62 6.33
N ALA A 48 5.21 21.88 5.52
CA ALA A 48 5.13 23.04 4.64
C ALA A 48 5.04 24.38 5.38
N LEU A 49 4.51 24.40 6.61
CA LEU A 49 4.38 25.63 7.41
C LEU A 49 5.71 26.04 8.06
N HIS A 50 6.55 25.06 8.38
CA HIS A 50 7.86 25.29 9.01
C HIS A 50 8.97 25.57 7.98
N PHE A 51 8.69 25.37 6.69
CA PHE A 51 9.62 25.65 5.62
C PHE A 51 9.66 27.16 5.31
N SER A 52 10.84 27.78 5.41
CA SER A 52 11.03 29.20 5.14
C SER A 52 12.28 29.44 4.30
N CYS A 53 12.10 30.05 3.13
CA CYS A 53 13.15 30.61 2.29
C CYS A 53 13.32 32.12 2.53
N ASP A 54 12.21 32.83 2.74
CA ASP A 54 12.15 34.25 3.10
C ASP A 54 11.09 34.44 4.21
N PRO A 55 11.46 34.93 5.41
CA PRO A 55 10.54 35.05 6.54
C PRO A 55 9.37 36.01 6.29
N ASP A 56 9.53 36.99 5.40
CA ASP A 56 8.50 38.02 5.14
C ASP A 56 7.55 37.65 3.97
N ARG A 57 7.90 36.62 3.18
CA ARG A 57 7.18 36.28 1.94
C ARG A 57 6.64 34.85 1.93
N ARG A 58 5.41 34.67 2.44
CA ARG A 58 4.74 33.37 2.49
C ARG A 58 4.53 32.70 1.13
N GLU A 59 4.19 33.47 0.09
CA GLU A 59 3.97 32.95 -1.27
C GLU A 59 5.25 32.34 -1.87
N LEU A 60 6.40 32.96 -1.62
CA LEU A 60 7.70 32.45 -2.07
C LEU A 60 8.06 31.15 -1.36
N ASN A 61 7.80 31.06 -0.05
CA ASN A 61 8.04 29.85 0.73
C ASN A 61 7.22 28.66 0.22
N LEU A 62 5.96 28.88 -0.16
CA LEU A 62 5.11 27.83 -0.73
C LEU A 62 5.64 27.37 -2.10
N PHE A 63 6.07 28.30 -2.95
CA PHE A 63 6.67 27.98 -4.24
C PHE A 63 7.96 27.16 -4.08
N CYS A 64 8.88 27.61 -3.23
CA CYS A 64 10.13 26.90 -2.95
C CYS A 64 9.88 25.53 -2.32
N TYR A 65 8.90 25.42 -1.42
CA TYR A 65 8.51 24.14 -0.83
C TYR A 65 8.01 23.16 -1.90
N ASN A 66 7.09 23.58 -2.78
CA ASN A 66 6.57 22.72 -3.85
C ASN A 66 7.67 22.31 -4.85
N GLN A 67 8.65 23.18 -5.10
CA GLN A 67 9.79 22.87 -5.96
C GLN A 67 10.76 21.88 -5.30
N PHE A 68 11.00 22.01 -4.00
CA PHE A 68 11.86 21.12 -3.23
C PHE A 68 11.21 19.74 -3.01
N ARG A 69 9.92 19.72 -2.65
CA ARG A 69 9.16 18.53 -2.24
C ARG A 69 7.81 18.49 -2.95
N PRO A 70 7.76 18.06 -4.22
CA PRO A 70 6.51 17.94 -4.97
C PRO A 70 5.58 16.85 -4.40
N ILE A 71 6.14 15.83 -3.73
CA ILE A 71 5.39 14.76 -3.07
C ILE A 71 5.94 14.61 -1.64
N THR A 72 5.04 14.62 -0.65
CA THR A 72 5.42 14.38 0.75
C THR A 72 5.64 12.89 1.01
N PRO A 73 6.54 12.50 1.93
CA PRO A 73 6.73 11.10 2.29
C PRO A 73 5.42 10.42 2.68
N GLN A 74 4.59 11.09 3.47
CA GLN A 74 3.29 10.55 3.91
C GLN A 74 2.38 10.18 2.72
N VAL A 75 2.26 11.07 1.73
CA VAL A 75 1.44 10.81 0.54
C VAL A 75 2.03 9.69 -0.30
N PHE A 76 3.36 9.67 -0.48
CA PHE A 76 4.06 8.63 -1.21
C PHE A 76 3.77 7.23 -0.66
N TRP A 77 3.94 7.06 0.66
CA TRP A 77 3.71 5.77 1.32
C TRP A 77 2.24 5.34 1.30
N ALA A 78 1.30 6.29 1.38
CA ALA A 78 -0.12 6.01 1.25
C ALA A 78 -0.46 5.50 -0.17
N LEU A 79 0.06 6.18 -1.20
CA LEU A 79 -0.12 5.76 -2.59
C LEU A 79 0.48 4.37 -2.85
N GLN A 80 1.70 4.11 -2.36
CA GLN A 80 2.31 2.79 -2.47
C GLN A 80 1.43 1.69 -1.86
N LEU A 81 0.91 1.90 -0.64
CA LEU A 81 0.04 0.92 0.01
C LEU A 81 -1.19 0.60 -0.85
N VAL A 82 -1.86 1.63 -1.34
CA VAL A 82 -3.03 1.46 -2.21
C VAL A 82 -2.64 0.68 -3.47
N THR A 83 -1.57 1.07 -4.15
CA THR A 83 -1.11 0.42 -5.38
C THR A 83 -0.72 -1.04 -5.17
N VAL A 84 -0.08 -1.40 -4.05
CA VAL A 84 0.30 -2.80 -3.74
C VAL A 84 -0.91 -3.65 -3.36
N LEU A 85 -1.98 -3.06 -2.81
CA LEU A 85 -3.20 -3.79 -2.47
C LEU A 85 -4.06 -4.10 -3.70
N VAL A 86 -4.02 -3.28 -4.74
CA VAL A 86 -4.87 -3.41 -5.93
C VAL A 86 -4.76 -4.79 -6.61
N PRO A 87 -3.57 -5.33 -6.95
CA PRO A 87 -3.48 -6.64 -7.62
C PRO A 87 -4.11 -7.78 -6.81
N GLY A 88 -3.86 -7.79 -5.49
CA GLY A 88 -4.41 -8.80 -4.59
C GLY A 88 -5.93 -8.66 -4.46
N ALA A 89 -6.41 -7.42 -4.27
CA ALA A 89 -7.84 -7.14 -4.18
C ALA A 89 -8.56 -7.55 -5.48
N VAL A 90 -8.01 -7.25 -6.66
CA VAL A 90 -8.61 -7.63 -7.95
C VAL A 90 -8.69 -9.15 -8.09
N PHE A 91 -7.63 -9.89 -7.72
CA PHE A 91 -7.64 -11.36 -7.77
C PHE A 91 -8.71 -11.95 -6.84
N HIS A 92 -8.76 -11.52 -5.58
CA HIS A 92 -9.75 -12.02 -4.62
C HIS A 92 -11.18 -11.59 -4.95
N LEU A 93 -11.36 -10.39 -5.51
CA LEU A 93 -12.65 -9.92 -6.00
C LEU A 93 -13.12 -10.77 -7.19
N TYR A 94 -12.22 -11.09 -8.12
CA TYR A 94 -12.52 -11.99 -9.24
C TYR A 94 -12.92 -13.39 -8.74
N ALA A 95 -12.16 -13.95 -7.81
CA ALA A 95 -12.45 -15.25 -7.20
C ALA A 95 -13.82 -15.24 -6.47
N ALA A 96 -14.10 -14.20 -5.69
CA ALA A 96 -15.38 -14.02 -5.01
C ALA A 96 -16.54 -13.85 -6.00
N CYS A 97 -16.34 -13.14 -7.12
CA CYS A 97 -17.38 -12.93 -8.15
C CYS A 97 -17.70 -14.22 -8.90
N LYS A 98 -16.72 -15.12 -9.02
CA LYS A 98 -16.90 -16.45 -9.60
C LYS A 98 -17.31 -17.52 -8.57
N ASN A 99 -17.49 -17.15 -7.30
CA ASN A 99 -17.73 -18.08 -6.18
C ASN A 99 -16.70 -19.22 -6.09
N ILE A 100 -15.44 -18.96 -6.46
CA ILE A 100 -14.36 -19.94 -6.39
C ILE A 100 -13.98 -20.09 -4.92
N VAL A 101 -14.04 -21.31 -4.40
CA VAL A 101 -13.63 -21.63 -3.02
C VAL A 101 -12.09 -21.61 -2.95
N GLN A 102 -11.53 -21.16 -1.82
CA GLN A 102 -10.08 -21.04 -1.63
C GLN A 102 -9.32 -22.36 -1.91
N GLU A 103 -9.94 -23.51 -1.64
CA GLU A 103 -9.41 -24.86 -1.92
C GLU A 103 -9.24 -25.10 -3.43
N GLU A 104 -10.19 -24.64 -4.23
CA GLU A 104 -10.20 -24.80 -5.69
C GLU A 104 -9.13 -23.92 -6.38
N ILE A 105 -8.73 -22.82 -5.74
CA ILE A 105 -7.62 -21.96 -6.21
C ILE A 105 -6.29 -22.74 -6.21
N LEU A 106 -6.07 -23.56 -5.20
CA LEU A 106 -4.85 -24.33 -5.01
C LEU A 106 -4.85 -25.63 -5.83
N GLU A 107 -6.02 -26.24 -6.03
CA GLU A 107 -6.15 -27.46 -6.85
C GLU A 107 -6.02 -27.20 -8.35
N ARG A 108 -6.45 -26.03 -8.84
CA ARG A 108 -6.42 -25.71 -10.28
C ARG A 108 -5.15 -24.93 -10.65
N PRO A 109 -4.32 -25.46 -11.56
CA PRO A 109 -3.05 -24.80 -11.92
C PRO A 109 -3.25 -23.43 -12.57
N VAL A 110 -4.37 -23.23 -13.28
CA VAL A 110 -4.69 -21.94 -13.92
C VAL A 110 -4.87 -20.84 -12.86
N TYR A 111 -5.65 -21.07 -11.81
CA TYR A 111 -5.89 -20.07 -10.76
C TYR A 111 -4.65 -19.84 -9.88
N THR A 112 -3.88 -20.91 -9.63
CA THR A 112 -2.58 -20.79 -8.96
C THR A 112 -1.60 -19.92 -9.76
N VAL A 113 -1.52 -20.07 -11.09
CA VAL A 113 -0.68 -19.21 -11.93
C VAL A 113 -1.13 -17.75 -11.86
N PHE A 114 -2.42 -17.46 -11.93
CA PHE A 114 -2.93 -16.09 -11.76
C PHE A 114 -2.61 -15.52 -10.37
N TYR A 115 -2.72 -16.33 -9.32
CA TYR A 115 -2.33 -15.93 -7.98
C TYR A 115 -0.83 -15.60 -7.90
N ILE A 116 0.04 -16.46 -8.44
CA ILE A 116 1.49 -16.24 -8.48
C ILE A 116 1.82 -14.96 -9.25
N ILE A 117 1.18 -14.72 -10.40
CA ILE A 117 1.36 -13.47 -11.16
C ILE A 117 0.96 -12.26 -10.31
N SER A 118 -0.16 -12.33 -9.58
CA SER A 118 -0.59 -11.24 -8.70
C SER A 118 0.43 -10.97 -7.58
N VAL A 119 1.03 -12.02 -7.02
CA VAL A 119 2.07 -11.90 -5.98
C VAL A 119 3.35 -11.31 -6.56
N LEU A 120 3.81 -11.77 -7.73
CA LEU A 120 4.98 -11.23 -8.42
C LEU A 120 4.79 -9.74 -8.76
N LEU A 121 3.60 -9.36 -9.24
CA LEU A 121 3.29 -7.97 -9.51
C LEU A 121 3.38 -7.11 -8.24
N ARG A 122 2.88 -7.60 -7.10
CA ARG A 122 3.01 -6.90 -5.80
C ARG A 122 4.46 -6.74 -5.39
N ILE A 123 5.28 -7.78 -5.54
CA ILE A 123 6.72 -7.72 -5.23
C ILE A 123 7.42 -6.67 -6.11
N ILE A 124 7.13 -6.67 -7.42
CA ILE A 124 7.69 -5.69 -8.36
C ILE A 124 7.30 -4.26 -7.96
N LEU A 125 6.02 -4.03 -7.62
CA LEU A 125 5.55 -2.72 -7.19
C LEU A 125 6.23 -2.25 -5.89
N GLU A 126 6.42 -3.15 -4.93
CA GLU A 126 7.16 -2.85 -3.68
C GLU A 126 8.63 -2.50 -3.97
N VAL A 127 9.31 -3.23 -4.86
CA VAL A 127 10.69 -2.94 -5.26
C VAL A 127 10.81 -1.60 -5.99
N ILE A 128 9.88 -1.31 -6.91
CA ILE A 128 9.84 -0.02 -7.62
C ILE A 128 9.59 1.12 -6.64
N ALA A 129 8.67 0.96 -5.69
CA ALA A 129 8.40 1.97 -4.68
C ALA A 129 9.62 2.19 -3.77
N PHE A 130 10.30 1.12 -3.35
CA PHE A 130 11.52 1.23 -2.56
C PHE A 130 12.63 1.97 -3.33
N TRP A 131 12.79 1.67 -4.62
CA TRP A 131 13.73 2.38 -5.49
C TRP A 131 13.35 3.86 -5.65
N LEU A 132 12.07 4.17 -5.91
CA LEU A 132 11.56 5.55 -5.97
C LEU A 132 11.83 6.30 -4.67
N GLN A 133 11.58 5.67 -3.52
CA GLN A 133 11.81 6.28 -2.21
C GLN A 133 13.29 6.63 -2.03
N SER A 134 14.20 5.72 -2.39
CA SER A 134 15.64 5.96 -2.28
C SER A 134 16.09 7.13 -3.17
N HIS A 135 15.47 7.30 -4.34
CA HIS A 135 15.80 8.36 -5.28
C HIS A 135 15.17 9.70 -4.92
N LEU A 136 13.94 9.70 -4.40
CA LEU A 136 13.18 10.91 -4.06
C LEU A 136 13.56 11.50 -2.70
N PHE A 137 13.81 10.65 -1.70
CA PHE A 137 14.00 11.09 -0.31
C PHE A 137 15.40 10.83 0.22
N GLY A 138 16.20 9.99 -0.45
CA GLY A 138 17.49 9.55 0.10
C GLY A 138 17.33 8.73 1.39
N PHE A 139 18.46 8.41 2.02
CA PHE A 139 18.51 7.73 3.33
C PHE A 139 19.44 8.47 4.32
N GLU A 140 19.62 9.78 4.15
CA GLU A 140 20.47 10.60 5.02
C GLU A 140 19.92 10.72 6.44
#